data_AF-A0A060ZPP7-F1
#
_entry.id   AF-A0A060ZPP7-F1
#
_cell.length_a   1.000
_cell.length_b   1.000
_cell.length_c   1.000
_cell.angle_alpha   90.00
_cell.angle_beta   90.00
_cell.angle_gamma   90.00
#
_symmetry.space_group_name_H-M   'P 1'
#
loop_
_entity.id
_entity.type
_entity.pdbx_description
1 polymer ?
#
loop_
_entity_poly.entity_id
_entity_poly.type
_entity_poly.pdbx_seq_one_letter_code
_entity_poly.pdbx_strand_id
1 'polypeptide(L)'
;MLSDSDLPVGSNLHLGYWNDEYDEADLATATEQLTRQLLKRLAPRPGQRILDVGCGVGQPAMSLARACDVEVHGISVSRRQVEQATARASEAGLADRVRFEYANAMQLPYPDASFDAAWLFESLIHMPEKERALKEVARVLKPGSRLAVADMFHRPGHDWPLEGSEIVTAVDLDDYQELFDRAGLRLLEIDDVSDHTIVPLPIQTKLKDLLAPHREALVRAVGEGLVNQLIGPEEGVEVRPGGGLPGYVLIAGERP
;
A
#
# COMPACT_ATOMS: atom_id res chain seq x y z
N MET A 1 22.37 7.13 -13.16
CA MET A 1 20.94 6.82 -13.02
C MET A 1 20.84 6.06 -11.72
N LEU A 2 20.17 6.62 -10.71
CA LEU A 2 19.95 5.92 -9.45
C LEU A 2 19.12 4.67 -9.76
N SER A 3 19.58 3.51 -9.33
CA SER A 3 18.82 2.25 -9.46
C SER A 3 17.67 2.24 -8.44
N ASP A 4 16.63 1.43 -8.65
CA ASP A 4 15.53 1.27 -7.68
C ASP A 4 16.04 0.88 -6.27
N SER A 5 17.25 0.31 -6.16
CA SER A 5 17.92 -0.01 -4.90
C SER A 5 18.63 1.16 -4.20
N ASP A 6 18.76 2.32 -4.87
CA ASP A 6 19.43 3.52 -4.33
C ASP A 6 18.45 4.54 -3.74
N LEU A 7 17.14 4.27 -3.77
CA LEU A 7 16.12 5.11 -3.15
C LEU A 7 16.03 4.79 -1.64
N PRO A 8 16.02 5.79 -0.74
CA PRO A 8 15.97 5.57 0.71
C PRO A 8 14.66 4.96 1.25
N VAL A 9 13.73 4.58 0.36
CA VAL A 9 12.43 3.97 0.66
C VAL A 9 12.57 2.47 1.02
N GLY A 10 13.77 1.88 0.88
CA GLY A 10 14.01 0.46 1.16
C GLY A 10 13.42 -0.46 0.09
N SER A 11 13.28 -1.75 0.37
CA SER A 11 12.74 -2.73 -0.60
C SER A 11 11.21 -2.66 -0.77
N ASN A 12 10.54 -1.80 0.00
CA ASN A 12 9.11 -1.55 -0.02
C ASN A 12 8.77 -0.34 -0.90
N LEU A 13 7.57 -0.34 -1.50
CA LEU A 13 7.09 0.72 -2.39
C LEU A 13 5.97 1.57 -1.77
N HIS A 14 5.71 1.40 -0.47
CA HIS A 14 4.56 2.02 0.20
C HIS A 14 4.99 2.96 1.34
N LEU A 15 4.05 3.75 1.85
CA LEU A 15 4.30 4.73 2.90
C LEU A 15 4.76 4.10 4.23
N GLY A 16 5.30 4.95 5.09
CA GLY A 16 5.65 4.58 6.47
C GLY A 16 4.50 4.81 7.45
N TYR A 17 4.60 4.19 8.62
CA TYR A 17 3.77 4.44 9.79
C TYR A 17 4.67 4.85 10.95
N TRP A 18 4.39 5.99 11.56
CA TRP A 18 5.04 6.51 12.77
C TRP A 18 4.02 6.58 13.92
N ASN A 19 4.47 6.29 15.14
CA ASN A 19 3.56 6.25 16.28
C ASN A 19 3.07 7.66 16.69
N ASP A 20 3.92 8.66 16.52
CA ASP A 20 3.62 10.08 16.77
C ASP A 20 4.64 10.99 16.03
N GLU A 21 4.46 12.31 16.19
CA GLU A 21 5.29 13.36 15.58
C GLU A 21 6.75 13.43 16.09
N TYR A 22 7.09 12.65 17.12
CA TYR A 22 8.43 12.56 17.71
C TYR A 22 9.13 11.22 17.41
N ASP A 23 8.45 10.29 16.74
CA ASP A 23 9.02 8.99 16.38
C ASP A 23 10.23 9.17 15.46
N GLU A 24 11.36 8.56 15.84
CA GLU A 24 12.62 8.63 15.12
C GLU A 24 12.90 7.40 14.23
N ALA A 25 11.91 6.54 14.02
CA ALA A 25 12.01 5.43 13.08
C ALA A 25 12.40 5.92 11.68
N ASP A 26 13.41 5.28 11.09
CA ASP A 26 13.77 5.53 9.69
C ASP A 26 12.67 5.02 8.75
N LEU A 27 12.76 5.40 7.46
CA LEU A 27 11.75 5.01 6.46
C LEU A 27 11.57 3.50 6.40
N ALA A 28 12.66 2.72 6.38
CA ALA A 28 12.58 1.27 6.31
C ALA A 28 11.80 0.67 7.50
N THR A 29 12.06 1.16 8.70
CA THR A 29 11.34 0.75 9.92
C THR A 29 9.88 1.18 9.86
N ALA A 30 9.59 2.43 9.49
CA ALA A 30 8.24 2.95 9.40
C ALA A 30 7.41 2.18 8.36
N THR A 31 8.00 1.81 7.22
CA THR A 31 7.32 1.02 6.18
C THR A 31 7.01 -0.40 6.67
N GLU A 32 7.93 -1.04 7.40
CA GLU A 32 7.63 -2.31 8.07
C GLU A 32 6.54 -2.15 9.15
N GLN A 33 6.49 -1.03 9.87
CA GLN A 33 5.41 -0.75 10.83
C GLN A 33 4.06 -0.65 10.13
N LEU A 34 3.94 0.02 8.98
CA LEU A 34 2.69 0.09 8.22
C LEU A 34 2.24 -1.30 7.75
N THR A 35 3.19 -2.11 7.25
CA THR A 35 2.93 -3.52 6.91
C THR A 35 2.31 -4.27 8.09
N ARG A 36 2.85 -4.09 9.30
CA ARG A 36 2.30 -4.72 10.51
C ARG A 36 0.90 -4.24 10.84
N GLN A 37 0.57 -2.97 10.64
CA GLN A 37 -0.77 -2.45 10.89
C GLN A 37 -1.81 -3.07 9.94
N LEU A 38 -1.46 -3.26 8.67
CA LEU A 38 -2.30 -4.00 7.72
C LEU A 38 -2.46 -5.48 8.14
N LEU A 39 -1.36 -6.15 8.47
CA LEU A 39 -1.38 -7.58 8.83
C LEU A 39 -2.15 -7.85 10.13
N LYS A 40 -2.17 -6.91 11.09
CA LYS A 40 -3.03 -7.01 12.29
C LYS A 40 -4.50 -7.10 11.93
N ARG A 41 -4.97 -6.30 10.96
CA ARG A 41 -6.36 -6.30 10.48
C ARG A 41 -6.71 -7.56 9.70
N LEU A 42 -5.76 -8.03 8.89
CA LEU A 42 -5.87 -9.30 8.16
C LEU A 42 -5.96 -10.51 9.11
N ALA A 43 -5.27 -10.46 10.26
CA ALA A 43 -5.21 -11.50 11.27
C ALA A 43 -4.88 -12.91 10.69
N PRO A 44 -3.73 -13.05 10.00
CA PRO A 44 -3.35 -14.29 9.33
C PRO A 44 -3.18 -15.45 10.31
N ARG A 45 -3.53 -16.65 9.86
CA ARG A 45 -3.41 -17.91 10.62
C ARG A 45 -2.56 -18.92 9.84
N PRO A 46 -1.83 -19.81 10.54
CA PRO A 46 -1.09 -20.89 9.90
C PRO A 46 -1.97 -21.73 8.95
N GLY A 47 -1.41 -22.15 7.82
CA GLY A 47 -2.05 -22.96 6.80
C GLY A 47 -2.96 -22.20 5.82
N GLN A 48 -3.08 -20.87 5.94
CA GLN A 48 -3.91 -20.07 5.03
C GLN A 48 -3.24 -19.82 3.68
N ARG A 49 -4.05 -19.81 2.61
CA ARG A 49 -3.68 -19.22 1.31
C ARG A 49 -4.18 -17.79 1.23
N ILE A 50 -3.28 -16.85 0.97
CA ILE A 50 -3.57 -15.41 1.01
C ILE A 50 -3.28 -14.78 -0.34
N LEU A 51 -4.19 -13.91 -0.79
CA LEU A 51 -4.05 -13.13 -2.02
C LEU A 51 -3.54 -11.71 -1.72
N ASP A 52 -2.42 -11.34 -2.34
CA ASP A 52 -1.84 -9.99 -2.33
C ASP A 52 -2.18 -9.31 -3.67
N VAL A 53 -3.18 -8.42 -3.64
CA VAL A 53 -3.64 -7.71 -4.84
C VAL A 53 -2.82 -6.44 -5.01
N GLY A 54 -2.01 -6.38 -6.06
CA GLY A 54 -1.07 -5.27 -6.30
C GLY A 54 0.23 -5.43 -5.54
N CYS A 55 0.89 -6.58 -5.73
CA CYS A 55 2.01 -7.03 -4.88
C CYS A 55 3.29 -6.17 -4.96
N GLY A 56 3.37 -5.21 -5.89
CA GLY A 56 4.59 -4.47 -6.18
C GLY A 56 5.78 -5.41 -6.37
N VAL A 57 6.87 -5.13 -5.66
CA VAL A 57 8.10 -5.94 -5.65
C VAL A 57 8.13 -7.02 -4.56
N GLY A 58 6.96 -7.33 -3.96
CA GLY A 58 6.72 -8.54 -3.16
C GLY A 58 7.16 -8.50 -1.69
N GLN A 59 7.63 -7.37 -1.17
CA GLN A 59 8.22 -7.30 0.16
C GLN A 59 7.22 -7.58 1.32
N PRO A 60 5.97 -7.05 1.32
CA PRO A 60 4.98 -7.41 2.34
C PRO A 60 4.66 -8.91 2.37
N ALA A 61 4.46 -9.52 1.19
CA ALA A 61 4.22 -10.96 1.04
C ALA A 61 5.35 -11.82 1.63
N MET A 62 6.61 -11.48 1.31
CA MET A 62 7.77 -12.17 1.89
C MET A 62 7.88 -11.97 3.40
N SER A 63 7.58 -10.76 3.89
CA SER A 63 7.64 -10.45 5.32
C SER A 63 6.61 -11.26 6.12
N LEU A 64 5.38 -11.36 5.60
CA LEU A 64 4.36 -12.24 6.19
C LEU A 64 4.79 -13.71 6.15
N ALA A 65 5.32 -14.21 5.04
CA ALA A 65 5.73 -15.59 4.92
C ALA A 65 6.89 -15.96 5.89
N ARG A 66 7.78 -15.03 6.21
CA ARG A 66 8.80 -15.25 7.24
C ARG A 66 8.21 -15.33 8.65
N ALA A 67 7.16 -14.56 8.92
CA ALA A 67 6.57 -14.44 10.24
C ALA A 67 5.48 -15.47 10.55
N CYS A 68 4.77 -15.97 9.54
CA CYS A 68 3.65 -16.89 9.68
C CYS A 68 3.73 -18.00 8.62
N ASP A 69 3.30 -19.22 8.98
CA ASP A 69 3.23 -20.37 8.08
C ASP A 69 2.03 -20.26 7.12
N VAL A 70 2.18 -19.45 6.08
CA VAL A 70 1.15 -19.21 5.06
C VAL A 70 1.73 -19.33 3.64
N GLU A 71 0.84 -19.54 2.68
CA GLU A 71 1.10 -19.38 1.25
C GLU A 71 0.58 -18.02 0.78
N VAL A 72 1.40 -17.24 0.09
CA VAL A 72 1.02 -15.94 -0.47
C VAL A 72 1.08 -15.98 -1.99
N HIS A 73 -0.01 -15.59 -2.63
CA HIS A 73 -0.12 -15.39 -4.06
C HIS A 73 -0.25 -13.90 -4.33
N GLY A 74 0.77 -13.30 -4.94
CA GLY A 74 0.74 -11.89 -5.32
C GLY A 74 0.43 -11.69 -6.79
N ILE A 75 -0.36 -10.66 -7.10
CA ILE A 75 -0.65 -10.27 -8.48
C ILE A 75 -0.24 -8.83 -8.77
N SER A 76 0.21 -8.56 -10.00
CA SER A 76 0.38 -7.20 -10.51
C SER A 76 0.13 -7.14 -12.01
N VAL A 77 -0.28 -5.97 -12.50
CA VAL A 77 -0.36 -5.65 -13.94
C VAL A 77 0.99 -5.21 -14.53
N SER A 78 2.05 -5.13 -13.70
CA SER A 78 3.41 -4.83 -14.14
C SER A 78 4.24 -6.11 -14.22
N ARG A 79 4.58 -6.54 -15.44
CA ARG A 79 5.45 -7.71 -15.67
C ARG A 79 6.82 -7.55 -14.99
N ARG A 80 7.37 -6.33 -15.02
CA ARG A 80 8.64 -6.00 -14.36
C ARG A 80 8.57 -6.21 -12.85
N GLN A 81 7.48 -5.76 -12.20
CA GLN A 81 7.29 -5.97 -10.76
C GLN A 81 7.17 -7.46 -10.42
N VAL A 82 6.42 -8.23 -11.22
CA VAL A 82 6.30 -9.69 -11.05
C VAL A 82 7.66 -10.39 -11.18
N GLU A 83 8.46 -10.03 -12.19
CA GLU A 83 9.81 -10.56 -12.38
C GLU A 83 10.72 -10.24 -11.19
N GLN A 84 10.72 -8.99 -10.72
CA GLN A 84 11.50 -8.56 -9.55
C GLN A 84 11.05 -9.27 -8.26
N ALA A 85 9.75 -9.34 -8.01
CA ALA A 85 9.19 -9.99 -6.81
C ALA A 85 9.52 -11.50 -6.80
N THR A 86 9.41 -12.16 -7.96
CA THR A 86 9.74 -13.58 -8.11
C THR A 86 11.23 -13.84 -7.86
N ALA A 87 12.12 -13.01 -8.41
CA ALA A 87 13.55 -13.11 -8.16
C ALA A 87 13.87 -12.95 -6.66
N ARG A 88 13.29 -11.94 -6.01
CA ARG A 88 13.48 -11.69 -4.57
C ARG A 88 12.97 -12.84 -3.69
N ALA A 89 11.81 -13.42 -4.01
CA ALA A 89 11.31 -14.58 -3.26
C ALA A 89 12.21 -15.81 -3.42
N SER A 90 12.77 -16.03 -4.62
CA SER A 90 13.75 -17.10 -4.88
C SER A 90 15.04 -16.88 -4.09
N GLU A 91 15.61 -15.67 -4.14
CA GLU A 91 16.82 -15.29 -3.39
C GLU A 91 16.62 -15.40 -1.88
N ALA A 92 15.41 -15.13 -1.39
CA ALA A 92 15.04 -15.28 0.01
C ALA A 92 14.73 -16.74 0.42
N GLY A 93 14.74 -17.70 -0.50
CA GLY A 93 14.40 -19.09 -0.23
C GLY A 93 12.93 -19.32 0.12
N LEU A 94 12.02 -18.47 -0.39
CA LEU A 94 10.57 -18.48 -0.10
C LEU A 94 9.71 -18.88 -1.31
N ALA A 95 10.33 -19.31 -2.42
CA ALA A 95 9.61 -19.59 -3.68
C ALA A 95 8.62 -20.77 -3.60
N ASP A 96 8.75 -21.63 -2.58
CA ASP A 96 7.79 -22.70 -2.28
C ASP A 96 6.46 -22.14 -1.73
N ARG A 97 6.51 -21.01 -1.02
CA ARG A 97 5.39 -20.42 -0.27
C ARG A 97 4.91 -19.08 -0.79
N VAL A 98 5.73 -18.34 -1.54
CA VAL A 98 5.39 -17.01 -2.08
C VAL A 98 5.56 -17.03 -3.59
N ARG A 99 4.48 -16.74 -4.31
CA ARG A 99 4.44 -16.76 -5.78
C ARG A 99 3.82 -15.48 -6.30
N PHE A 100 4.36 -14.97 -7.41
CA PHE A 100 3.87 -13.76 -8.05
C PHE A 100 3.48 -14.05 -9.50
N GLU A 101 2.38 -13.47 -9.95
CA GLU A 101 1.93 -13.62 -11.33
C GLU A 101 1.34 -12.34 -11.91
N TYR A 102 1.37 -12.26 -13.24
CA TYR A 102 0.73 -11.17 -13.97
C TYR A 102 -0.78 -11.40 -14.01
N ALA A 103 -1.56 -10.53 -13.38
CA ALA A 103 -3.02 -10.59 -13.42
C ALA A 103 -3.67 -9.22 -13.17
N ASN A 104 -4.91 -9.08 -13.65
CA ASN A 104 -5.74 -7.89 -13.44
C ASN A 104 -6.70 -8.13 -12.28
N ALA A 105 -6.69 -7.26 -11.26
CA ALA A 105 -7.58 -7.36 -10.10
C ALA A 105 -9.07 -7.28 -10.47
N MET A 106 -9.42 -6.67 -11.61
CA MET A 106 -10.81 -6.58 -12.12
C MET A 106 -11.26 -7.84 -12.89
N GLN A 107 -10.38 -8.84 -13.02
CA GLN A 107 -10.65 -10.15 -13.61
C GLN A 107 -9.62 -11.18 -13.11
N LEU A 108 -9.79 -11.65 -11.88
CA LEU A 108 -8.85 -12.54 -11.21
C LEU A 108 -8.87 -13.95 -11.83
N PRO A 109 -7.70 -14.54 -12.14
CA PRO A 109 -7.60 -15.85 -12.79
C PRO A 109 -7.77 -17.03 -11.82
N TYR A 110 -8.56 -16.84 -10.75
CA TYR A 110 -8.76 -17.83 -9.71
C TYR A 110 -10.23 -18.29 -9.64
N PRO A 111 -10.49 -19.55 -9.28
CA PRO A 111 -11.84 -20.02 -8.97
C PRO A 111 -12.45 -19.28 -7.79
N ASP A 112 -13.77 -19.39 -7.67
CA ASP A 112 -14.49 -18.88 -6.52
C ASP A 112 -14.00 -19.57 -5.22
N ALA A 113 -13.96 -18.82 -4.12
CA ALA A 113 -13.63 -19.33 -2.79
C ALA A 113 -12.29 -20.10 -2.70
N SER A 114 -11.26 -19.62 -3.40
CA SER A 114 -9.91 -20.20 -3.41
C SER A 114 -8.98 -19.70 -2.29
N PHE A 115 -9.26 -18.54 -1.68
CA PHE A 115 -8.37 -17.89 -0.69
C PHE A 115 -9.00 -17.74 0.71
N ASP A 116 -8.16 -17.87 1.73
CA ASP A 116 -8.54 -17.76 3.15
C ASP A 116 -8.42 -16.33 3.70
N ALA A 117 -7.70 -15.46 2.98
CA ALA A 117 -7.66 -14.02 3.21
C ALA A 117 -7.14 -13.29 1.96
N ALA A 118 -7.32 -11.98 1.89
CA ALA A 118 -6.73 -11.14 0.87
C ALA A 118 -6.38 -9.76 1.41
N TRP A 119 -5.45 -9.06 0.77
CA TRP A 119 -5.24 -7.64 1.02
C TRP A 119 -5.06 -6.83 -0.25
N LEU A 120 -5.31 -5.52 -0.13
CA LEU A 120 -4.95 -4.49 -1.10
C LEU A 120 -4.10 -3.46 -0.35
N PHE A 121 -2.82 -3.33 -0.69
CA PHE A 121 -1.90 -2.43 0.00
C PHE A 121 -1.39 -1.38 -0.99
N GLU A 122 -1.91 -0.16 -0.86
CA GLU A 122 -1.71 0.96 -1.80
C GLU A 122 -1.98 0.56 -3.25
N SER A 123 -2.97 -0.31 -3.45
CA SER A 123 -3.26 -0.89 -4.76
C SER A 123 -4.63 -0.52 -5.30
N LEU A 124 -5.66 -0.45 -4.46
CA LEU A 124 -7.04 -0.19 -4.90
C LEU A 124 -7.17 1.20 -5.57
N ILE A 125 -6.34 2.16 -5.20
CA ILE A 125 -6.23 3.49 -5.80
C ILE A 125 -5.90 3.47 -7.31
N HIS A 126 -5.19 2.43 -7.77
CA HIS A 126 -4.85 2.24 -9.19
C HIS A 126 -6.01 1.66 -10.02
N MET A 127 -7.10 1.24 -9.37
CA MET A 127 -8.20 0.55 -10.04
C MET A 127 -9.23 1.58 -10.50
N PRO A 128 -9.51 1.69 -11.82
CA PRO A 128 -10.55 2.60 -12.33
C PRO A 128 -11.96 2.15 -11.87
N GLU A 129 -12.19 0.85 -11.78
CA GLU A 129 -13.46 0.26 -11.34
C GLU A 129 -13.26 -0.43 -9.98
N LYS A 130 -13.14 0.34 -8.89
CA LYS A 130 -12.90 -0.18 -7.52
C LYS A 130 -13.91 -1.23 -7.09
N GLU A 131 -15.19 -0.98 -7.33
CA GLU A 131 -16.27 -1.94 -7.03
C GLU A 131 -16.05 -3.27 -7.76
N ARG A 132 -15.64 -3.23 -9.02
CA ARG A 132 -15.36 -4.44 -9.82
C ARG A 132 -14.17 -5.22 -9.26
N ALA A 133 -13.09 -4.53 -8.89
CA ALA A 133 -11.94 -5.16 -8.27
C ALA A 133 -12.32 -5.83 -6.93
N LEU A 134 -13.08 -5.13 -6.08
CA LEU A 134 -13.54 -5.68 -4.80
C LEU A 134 -14.52 -6.84 -4.98
N LYS A 135 -15.39 -6.82 -6.00
CA LYS A 135 -16.26 -7.97 -6.34
C LYS A 135 -15.46 -9.20 -6.73
N GLU A 136 -14.39 -9.04 -7.51
CA GLU A 136 -13.50 -10.16 -7.84
C GLU A 136 -12.77 -10.68 -6.60
N VAL A 137 -12.30 -9.81 -5.72
CA VAL A 137 -11.71 -10.21 -4.43
C VAL A 137 -12.73 -10.98 -3.58
N ALA A 138 -13.95 -10.46 -3.45
CA ALA A 138 -15.03 -11.13 -2.74
C ALA A 138 -15.32 -12.51 -3.35
N ARG A 139 -15.37 -12.61 -4.68
CA ARG A 139 -15.61 -13.88 -5.39
C ARG A 139 -14.57 -14.96 -5.04
N VAL A 140 -13.29 -14.60 -4.99
CA VAL A 140 -12.20 -15.57 -4.76
C VAL A 140 -11.93 -15.85 -3.27
N LEU A 141 -12.37 -14.99 -2.34
CA LEU A 141 -12.28 -15.24 -0.90
C LEU A 141 -13.26 -16.34 -0.47
N LYS A 142 -12.93 -17.25 0.45
CA LYS A 142 -13.92 -18.16 1.04
C LYS A 142 -14.91 -17.38 1.93
N PRO A 143 -16.16 -17.86 2.14
CA PRO A 143 -17.05 -17.29 3.14
C PRO A 143 -16.39 -17.28 4.54
N GLY A 144 -16.55 -16.19 5.28
CA GLY A 144 -15.89 -15.92 6.56
C GLY A 144 -14.42 -15.50 6.48
N SER A 145 -13.84 -15.39 5.27
CA SER A 145 -12.45 -14.95 5.08
C SER A 145 -12.30 -13.44 5.23
N ARG A 146 -11.13 -13.01 5.72
CA ARG A 146 -10.81 -11.60 5.95
C ARG A 146 -10.24 -10.91 4.72
N LEU A 147 -10.55 -9.62 4.63
CA LEU A 147 -9.95 -8.65 3.72
C LEU A 147 -9.29 -7.54 4.53
N ALA A 148 -8.09 -7.11 4.14
CA ALA A 148 -7.48 -5.90 4.67
C ALA A 148 -7.19 -4.91 3.53
N VAL A 149 -7.44 -3.62 3.74
CA VAL A 149 -7.09 -2.57 2.78
C VAL A 149 -6.28 -1.50 3.50
N ALA A 150 -5.18 -1.07 2.87
CA ALA A 150 -4.43 0.12 3.26
C ALA A 150 -4.35 0.99 2.01
N ASP A 151 -4.87 2.21 2.05
CA ASP A 151 -4.88 3.05 0.85
C ASP A 151 -5.04 4.54 1.15
N MET A 152 -4.83 5.36 0.14
CA MET A 152 -5.11 6.80 0.18
C MET A 152 -6.59 7.09 -0.07
N PHE A 153 -7.10 8.16 0.53
CA PHE A 153 -8.47 8.66 0.33
C PHE A 153 -8.49 10.19 0.20
N HIS A 154 -9.56 10.75 -0.37
CA HIS A 154 -9.72 12.20 -0.43
C HIS A 154 -10.08 12.73 0.97
N ARG A 155 -9.20 13.56 1.54
CA ARG A 155 -9.46 14.21 2.83
C ARG A 155 -10.17 15.55 2.59
N PRO A 156 -11.35 15.80 3.19
CA PRO A 156 -12.05 17.07 3.00
C PRO A 156 -11.18 18.27 3.34
N GLY A 157 -11.08 19.23 2.42
CA GLY A 157 -10.25 20.44 2.59
C GLY A 157 -8.76 20.26 2.30
N HIS A 158 -8.36 19.11 1.75
CA HIS A 158 -6.99 18.83 1.30
C HIS A 158 -6.90 18.75 -0.22
N ASP A 159 -5.80 19.24 -0.80
CA ASP A 159 -5.51 19.05 -2.22
C ASP A 159 -5.28 17.56 -2.54
N TRP A 160 -5.55 17.13 -3.77
CA TRP A 160 -5.14 15.81 -4.27
C TRP A 160 -3.84 15.97 -5.08
N PRO A 161 -2.65 15.90 -4.46
CA PRO A 161 -1.40 16.25 -5.12
C PRO A 161 -0.91 15.17 -6.12
N LEU A 162 -1.72 14.13 -6.35
CA LEU A 162 -1.39 12.96 -7.16
C LEU A 162 -2.09 12.97 -8.53
N GLU A 163 -2.77 14.07 -8.89
CA GLU A 163 -3.28 14.28 -10.25
C GLU A 163 -2.17 14.09 -11.30
N GLY A 164 -2.35 13.14 -12.22
CA GLY A 164 -1.38 12.82 -13.28
C GLY A 164 -0.36 11.72 -12.96
N SER A 165 -0.38 11.13 -11.76
CA SER A 165 0.37 9.90 -11.45
C SER A 165 -0.39 8.64 -11.92
N GLU A 166 0.20 7.44 -11.84
CA GLU A 166 -0.49 6.16 -12.15
C GLU A 166 -1.67 5.85 -11.19
N ILE A 167 -1.96 6.76 -10.27
CA ILE A 167 -3.07 6.72 -9.33
C ILE A 167 -4.33 7.24 -10.01
N VAL A 168 -5.32 6.36 -10.15
CA VAL A 168 -6.45 6.58 -11.06
C VAL A 168 -7.60 7.30 -10.37
N THR A 169 -7.98 6.88 -9.16
CA THR A 169 -9.09 7.48 -8.40
C THR A 169 -8.90 7.28 -6.90
N ALA A 170 -9.15 8.29 -6.07
CA ALA A 170 -9.45 8.09 -4.65
C ALA A 170 -10.96 8.06 -4.41
N VAL A 171 -11.34 7.56 -3.24
CA VAL A 171 -12.71 7.67 -2.70
C VAL A 171 -12.66 8.51 -1.43
N ASP A 172 -13.81 9.01 -0.99
CA ASP A 172 -13.92 9.64 0.32
C ASP A 172 -14.01 8.55 1.39
N LEU A 173 -13.61 8.87 2.63
CA LEU A 173 -13.62 7.89 3.71
C LEU A 173 -15.03 7.31 3.95
N ASP A 174 -16.05 8.16 3.86
CA ASP A 174 -17.45 7.82 4.10
C ASP A 174 -18.04 6.88 3.03
N ASP A 175 -17.43 6.82 1.84
CA ASP A 175 -17.91 6.00 0.72
C ASP A 175 -17.50 4.52 0.82
N TYR A 176 -16.52 4.20 1.67
CA TYR A 176 -16.02 2.82 1.78
C TYR A 176 -17.08 1.83 2.26
N GLN A 177 -18.02 2.25 3.11
CA GLN A 177 -19.12 1.39 3.56
C GLN A 177 -19.99 0.94 2.38
N GLU A 178 -20.48 1.89 1.57
CA GLU A 178 -21.29 1.56 0.39
C GLU A 178 -20.49 0.73 -0.62
N LEU A 179 -19.22 1.06 -0.81
CA LEU A 179 -18.34 0.35 -1.73
C LEU A 179 -18.16 -1.13 -1.32
N PHE A 180 -17.98 -1.41 -0.03
CA PHE A 180 -17.89 -2.78 0.49
C PHE A 180 -19.22 -3.52 0.35
N ASP A 181 -20.34 -2.88 0.71
CA ASP A 181 -21.67 -3.48 0.62
C ASP A 181 -22.01 -3.89 -0.83
N ARG A 182 -21.74 -3.01 -1.79
CA ARG A 182 -21.94 -3.28 -3.23
C ARG A 182 -21.04 -4.38 -3.78
N ALA A 183 -19.86 -4.57 -3.17
CA ALA A 183 -18.95 -5.65 -3.50
C ALA A 183 -19.32 -7.00 -2.86
N GLY A 184 -20.34 -7.04 -1.99
CA GLY A 184 -20.70 -8.24 -1.25
C GLY A 184 -19.73 -8.56 -0.11
N LEU A 185 -19.08 -7.53 0.43
CA LEU A 185 -18.19 -7.59 1.58
C LEU A 185 -18.84 -6.88 2.77
N ARG A 186 -18.47 -7.29 3.98
CA ARG A 186 -18.85 -6.59 5.21
C ARG A 186 -17.66 -5.82 5.75
N LEU A 187 -17.84 -4.51 5.94
CA LEU A 187 -16.87 -3.66 6.65
C LEU A 187 -16.89 -4.01 8.14
N LEU A 188 -15.71 -4.24 8.73
CA LEU A 188 -15.56 -4.56 10.15
C LEU A 188 -14.94 -3.41 10.94
N GLU A 189 -13.94 -2.74 10.36
CA GLU A 189 -13.15 -1.67 10.97
C GLU A 189 -12.68 -0.73 9.86
N ILE A 190 -12.67 0.57 10.13
CA ILE A 190 -12.14 1.61 9.25
C ILE A 190 -11.49 2.68 10.11
N ASP A 191 -10.20 2.93 9.89
CA ASP A 191 -9.42 3.89 10.66
C ASP A 191 -8.74 4.88 9.73
N ASP A 192 -9.00 6.16 9.94
CA ASP A 192 -8.18 7.25 9.41
C ASP A 192 -6.87 7.29 10.20
N VAL A 193 -5.77 6.93 9.53
CA VAL A 193 -4.41 6.96 10.08
C VAL A 193 -3.54 8.01 9.39
N SER A 194 -4.16 9.03 8.77
CA SER A 194 -3.45 10.05 8.00
C SER A 194 -2.29 10.67 8.77
N ASP A 195 -2.50 10.98 10.06
CA ASP A 195 -1.48 11.66 10.87
C ASP A 195 -0.29 10.73 11.19
N HIS A 196 -0.48 9.41 11.10
CA HIS A 196 0.58 8.40 11.28
C HIS A 196 1.43 8.16 10.02
N THR A 197 1.02 8.65 8.86
CA THR A 197 1.78 8.49 7.59
C THR A 197 2.53 9.76 7.19
N ILE A 198 2.44 10.81 8.02
CA ILE A 198 3.23 12.03 7.92
C ILE A 198 4.63 11.74 8.46
N VAL A 199 5.66 12.00 7.65
CA VAL A 199 7.05 11.87 8.09
C VAL A 199 7.32 12.85 9.24
N PRO A 200 7.78 12.40 10.43
CA PRO A 200 8.08 13.29 11.54
C PRO A 200 9.18 14.31 11.24
N LEU A 201 9.13 15.50 11.85
CA LEU A 201 10.11 16.58 11.64
C LEU A 201 11.58 16.16 11.82
N PRO A 202 11.95 15.35 12.83
CA PRO A 202 13.34 14.88 12.97
C PRO A 202 13.81 14.06 11.76
N ILE A 203 12.90 13.31 11.14
CA ILE A 203 13.19 12.48 9.97
C ILE A 203 13.17 13.31 8.70
N GLN A 204 12.19 14.20 8.53
CA GLN A 204 12.16 15.14 7.40
C GLN A 204 13.45 15.96 7.32
N THR A 205 13.98 16.42 8.45
CA THR A 205 15.23 17.19 8.49
C THR A 205 16.39 16.35 7.94
N LYS A 206 16.55 15.11 8.42
CA LYS A 206 17.58 14.17 7.95
C LYS A 206 17.42 13.86 6.45
N LEU A 207 16.19 13.67 5.98
CA LEU A 207 15.89 13.41 4.57
C LEU A 207 16.15 14.64 3.71
N LYS A 208 15.80 15.84 4.17
CA LYS A 208 16.02 17.10 3.46
C LYS A 208 17.51 17.30 3.20
N ASP A 209 18.36 17.10 4.20
CA ASP A 209 19.81 17.22 4.03
C ASP A 209 20.37 16.25 2.97
N LEU A 210 19.81 15.04 2.91
CA LEU A 210 20.24 14.01 1.97
C LEU A 210 19.70 14.23 0.54
N LEU A 211 18.44 14.65 0.43
CA LEU A 211 17.68 14.61 -0.82
C LEU A 211 17.52 15.97 -1.50
N ALA A 212 17.64 17.09 -0.76
CA ALA A 212 17.54 18.42 -1.35
C ALA A 212 18.49 18.66 -2.53
N PRO A 213 19.77 18.19 -2.51
CA PRO A 213 20.65 18.30 -3.67
C PRO A 213 20.16 17.56 -4.92
N HIS A 214 19.24 16.62 -4.76
CA HIS A 214 18.69 15.78 -5.82
C HIS A 214 17.20 16.06 -6.10
N ARG A 215 16.63 17.14 -5.53
CA ARG A 215 15.20 17.46 -5.58
C ARG A 215 14.63 17.39 -7.00
N GLU A 216 15.23 18.07 -7.96
CA GLU A 216 14.73 18.05 -9.34
C GLU A 216 14.67 16.65 -9.94
N ALA A 217 15.67 15.80 -9.66
CA ALA A 217 15.70 14.43 -10.16
C ALA A 217 14.61 13.59 -9.49
N LEU A 218 14.36 13.82 -8.20
CA LEU A 218 13.27 13.18 -7.46
C LEU A 218 11.91 13.64 -7.98
N VAL A 219 11.70 14.93 -8.19
CA VAL A 219 10.44 15.48 -8.74
C VAL A 219 10.15 14.87 -10.12
N ARG A 220 11.17 14.74 -10.97
CA ARG A 220 11.01 14.06 -12.27
C ARG A 220 10.71 12.57 -12.15
N ALA A 221 11.16 11.91 -11.09
CA ALA A 221 10.99 10.47 -10.90
C ALA A 221 9.65 10.11 -10.23
N VAL A 222 9.24 10.87 -9.21
CA VAL A 222 8.12 10.52 -8.33
C VAL A 222 7.06 11.62 -8.16
N GLY A 223 7.25 12.78 -8.81
CA GLY A 223 6.33 13.91 -8.73
C GLY A 223 6.58 14.86 -7.54
N GLU A 224 6.12 16.09 -7.68
CA GLU A 224 6.37 17.17 -6.70
C GLU A 224 5.65 16.93 -5.36
N GLY A 225 4.43 16.38 -5.41
CA GLY A 225 3.65 16.05 -4.20
C GLY A 225 4.40 15.11 -3.25
N LEU A 226 4.94 13.99 -3.78
CA LEU A 226 5.66 13.01 -2.97
C LEU A 226 7.01 13.57 -2.46
N VAL A 227 7.70 14.37 -3.27
CA VAL A 227 8.93 15.03 -2.81
C VAL A 227 8.63 15.99 -1.65
N ASN A 228 7.55 16.78 -1.76
CA ASN A 228 7.13 17.68 -0.69
C ASN A 228 6.72 16.91 0.58
N GLN A 229 6.17 15.69 0.46
CA GLN A 229 5.90 14.81 1.60
C GLN A 229 7.17 14.38 2.34
N LEU A 230 8.22 14.04 1.59
CA LEU A 230 9.44 13.48 2.18
C LEU A 230 10.34 14.55 2.83
N ILE A 231 10.45 15.72 2.19
CA ILE A 231 11.45 16.75 2.60
C ILE A 231 10.89 18.16 2.73
N GLY A 232 9.57 18.32 2.69
CA GLY A 232 8.91 19.63 2.69
C GLY A 232 9.04 20.37 1.35
N PRO A 233 8.31 21.50 1.17
CA PRO A 233 8.39 22.34 -0.03
C PRO A 233 9.75 23.04 -0.14
N GLU A 234 10.02 23.70 -1.29
CA GLU A 234 11.17 24.59 -1.42
C GLU A 234 11.08 25.78 -0.45
N GLU A 235 12.25 26.28 -0.04
CA GLU A 235 12.32 27.44 0.85
C GLU A 235 11.69 28.67 0.19
N GLY A 236 10.79 29.35 0.92
CA GLY A 236 10.08 30.53 0.44
C GLY A 236 8.76 30.23 -0.30
N VAL A 237 8.38 28.96 -0.46
CA VAL A 237 7.05 28.58 -0.95
C VAL A 237 6.08 28.52 0.24
N GLU A 238 5.08 29.40 0.27
CA GLU A 238 3.97 29.31 1.23
C GLU A 238 3.16 28.04 0.95
N VAL A 239 3.09 27.15 1.95
CA VAL A 239 2.14 26.04 1.93
C VAL A 239 0.75 26.61 2.20
N ARG A 240 -0.18 26.41 1.27
CA ARG A 240 -1.57 26.81 1.50
C ARG A 240 -2.09 26.14 2.78
N PRO A 241 -2.84 26.85 3.65
CA PRO A 241 -3.62 26.18 4.68
C PRO A 241 -4.62 25.25 4.00
N GLY A 242 -4.52 23.94 4.23
CA GLY A 242 -5.25 22.91 3.47
C GLY A 242 -4.52 22.34 2.26
N GLY A 243 -3.28 22.73 1.97
CA GLY A 243 -2.40 22.08 0.99
C GLY A 243 -1.81 20.77 1.53
N GLY A 244 -2.64 19.96 2.19
CA GLY A 244 -2.21 18.76 2.91
C GLY A 244 -2.21 17.52 2.02
N LEU A 245 -1.49 16.51 2.49
CA LEU A 245 -1.40 15.19 1.87
C LEU A 245 -2.79 14.53 1.77
N PRO A 246 -2.96 13.58 0.83
CA PRO A 246 -4.17 12.75 0.83
C PRO A 246 -4.31 12.05 2.17
N GLY A 247 -5.55 11.75 2.55
CA GLY A 247 -5.78 10.95 3.74
C GLY A 247 -5.26 9.52 3.54
N TYR A 248 -5.01 8.80 4.64
CA TYR A 248 -4.62 7.39 4.59
C TYR A 248 -5.51 6.55 5.50
N VAL A 249 -6.06 5.47 4.96
CA VAL A 249 -7.01 4.61 5.66
C VAL A 249 -6.48 3.20 5.83
N LEU A 250 -6.79 2.58 6.97
CA LEU A 250 -6.66 1.15 7.20
C LEU A 250 -8.02 0.53 7.44
N ILE A 251 -8.33 -0.54 6.74
CA ILE A 251 -9.65 -1.18 6.74
C ILE A 251 -9.51 -2.67 7.02
N ALA A 252 -10.40 -3.19 7.86
CA ALA A 252 -10.68 -4.62 7.94
C ALA A 252 -12.10 -4.88 7.40
N GLY A 253 -12.23 -5.92 6.60
CA GLY A 253 -13.51 -6.45 6.16
C GLY A 253 -13.50 -7.96 6.10
N GLU A 254 -14.63 -8.51 5.68
CA GLU A 254 -14.79 -9.94 5.48
C GLU A 254 -15.77 -10.25 4.35
N ARG A 255 -15.67 -11.46 3.80
CA ARG A 255 -16.71 -12.04 2.96
C ARG A 255 -17.74 -12.74 3.86
N PRO A 256 -19.01 -12.30 3.92
CA PRO A 256 -20.05 -12.98 4.69
C PRO A 256 -20.32 -14.43 4.25
#